data_AF-A0A1J3I0X1-F1
#
_entry.id   AF-A0A1J3I0X1-F1
#
_cell.length_a   1.000
_cell.length_b   1.000
_cell.length_c   1.000
_cell.angle_alpha   90.00
_cell.angle_beta   90.00
_cell.angle_gamma   90.00
#
_symmetry.space_group_name_H-M   'P 1'
#
loop_
_entity.id
_entity.type
_entity.pdbx_description
1 polymer ?
#
loop_
_entity_poly.entity_id
_entity_poly.type
_entity_poly.pdbx_seq_one_letter_code
_entity_poly.pdbx_strand_id
1 'polypeptide(L)'
;KMKNQQGKLSEPTKVAKPKTVRDISFFNKDQRRRLYWTLKEEEMLKVGVEKFAAEANKNMPWRKILEMGKKVFHETRTPADLKDKWRNMIGRR
;
A
#
# COMPACT_ATOMS: atom_id res chain seq x y z
N LYS A 1 67.86 12.56 11.83
CA LYS A 1 67.77 11.14 11.40
C LYS A 1 66.35 10.64 11.62
N MET A 2 65.41 10.93 10.70
CA MET A 2 64.06 10.37 10.64
C MET A 2 63.65 10.30 9.16
N LYS A 3 63.47 9.10 8.62
CA LYS A 3 62.88 8.78 7.30
C LYS A 3 61.92 7.61 7.57
N ASN A 4 60.60 7.72 7.46
CA ASN A 4 59.76 7.96 6.28
C ASN A 4 59.44 6.66 5.50
N GLN A 5 58.18 6.24 5.64
CA GLN A 5 57.25 5.78 4.60
C GLN A 5 57.32 4.36 3.99
N GLN A 6 56.07 3.86 3.86
CA GLN A 6 55.46 3.07 2.77
C GLN A 6 55.53 1.54 2.81
N GLY A 7 54.33 0.96 2.65
CA GLY A 7 54.03 -0.45 2.81
C GLY A 7 54.18 -1.29 1.55
N LYS A 8 53.82 -2.57 1.69
CA LYS A 8 53.61 -3.51 0.57
C LYS A 8 52.52 -4.51 0.96
N LEU A 9 51.52 -4.57 0.08
CA LEU A 9 50.46 -5.56 -0.04
C LEU A 9 50.98 -6.78 -0.81
N SER A 10 50.61 -8.00 -0.40
CA SER A 10 50.37 -9.13 -1.33
C SER A 10 49.63 -10.29 -0.63
N GLU A 11 48.37 -10.46 -1.03
CA GLU A 11 47.54 -11.69 -0.90
C GLU A 11 48.14 -12.82 -1.76
N PRO A 12 47.86 -14.15 -1.55
CA PRO A 12 46.49 -14.70 -1.66
C PRO A 12 46.19 -16.06 -0.98
N THR A 13 45.02 -16.25 -0.34
CA THR A 13 44.39 -17.60 -0.27
C THR A 13 42.86 -17.56 -0.06
N LYS A 14 42.14 -17.64 -1.19
CA LYS A 14 41.00 -18.53 -1.51
C LYS A 14 40.14 -19.12 -0.35
N VAL A 15 38.81 -18.86 -0.46
CA VAL A 15 37.66 -19.71 -0.05
C VAL A 15 37.34 -19.72 1.46
N ALA A 16 36.20 -19.21 1.95
CA ALA A 16 34.86 -19.68 1.62
C ALA A 16 33.79 -18.58 1.73
N LYS A 17 32.90 -18.55 0.73
CA LYS A 17 31.69 -17.71 0.69
C LYS A 17 30.66 -18.25 1.69
N PRO A 18 30.17 -17.48 2.68
CA PRO A 18 28.87 -17.78 3.24
C PRO A 18 27.79 -17.45 2.21
N LYS A 19 27.31 -18.52 1.56
CA LYS A 19 25.93 -18.69 1.09
C LYS A 19 25.03 -18.30 2.28
N THR A 20 23.98 -17.49 2.18
CA THR A 20 23.01 -17.28 1.13
C THR A 20 22.52 -15.84 1.27
N VAL A 21 22.71 -15.01 0.24
CA VAL A 21 21.80 -13.89 0.00
C VAL A 21 20.43 -14.53 -0.09
N ARG A 22 19.56 -14.30 0.90
CA ARG A 22 18.15 -14.67 0.78
C ARG A 22 17.64 -13.80 -0.36
N ASP A 23 17.61 -14.39 -1.53
CA ASP A 23 17.06 -13.82 -2.73
C ASP A 23 15.56 -13.62 -2.45
N ILE A 24 15.19 -12.43 -1.99
CA ILE A 24 13.79 -12.01 -1.79
C ILE A 24 13.18 -11.65 -3.18
N SER A 25 13.73 -12.18 -4.28
CA SER A 25 13.35 -11.80 -5.65
C SER A 25 12.00 -12.39 -6.10
N PHE A 26 11.36 -13.21 -5.26
CA PHE A 26 10.03 -13.78 -5.52
C PHE A 26 8.85 -12.89 -5.12
N PHE A 27 9.05 -11.82 -4.34
CA PHE A 27 7.93 -11.02 -3.83
C PHE A 27 7.43 -9.89 -4.74
N ASN A 28 8.05 -9.69 -5.90
CA ASN A 28 7.73 -8.57 -6.79
C ASN A 28 7.54 -9.05 -8.23
N LYS A 29 6.28 -9.33 -8.61
CA LYS A 29 5.81 -9.21 -10.00
C LYS A 29 4.30 -9.31 -10.19
N ASP A 30 3.54 -9.83 -9.21
CA ASP A 30 2.07 -9.83 -9.25
C ASP A 30 1.42 -9.18 -8.01
N GLN A 31 2.12 -8.23 -7.38
CA GLN A 31 1.42 -7.35 -6.45
C GLN A 31 0.57 -6.42 -7.31
N ARG A 32 -0.69 -6.82 -7.58
CA ARG A 32 -1.75 -5.89 -8.02
C ARG A 32 -1.52 -4.60 -7.26
N ARG A 33 -1.10 -3.55 -7.97
CA ARG A 33 -0.69 -2.27 -7.38
C ARG A 33 -1.76 -1.94 -6.36
N ARG A 34 -1.44 -2.00 -5.06
CA ARG A 34 -2.42 -1.75 -4.02
C ARG A 34 -2.90 -0.34 -4.27
N LEU A 35 -4.12 -0.20 -4.80
CA LEU A 35 -4.74 1.10 -5.02
C LEU A 35 -5.05 1.64 -3.63
N TYR A 36 -4.08 2.39 -3.10
CA TYR A 36 -4.23 3.10 -1.86
C TYR A 36 -5.41 4.04 -1.99
N TRP A 37 -6.25 4.04 -0.97
CA TRP A 37 -7.31 5.01 -0.85
C TRP A 37 -6.68 6.35 -0.55
N THR A 38 -6.95 7.34 -1.39
CA THR A 38 -6.49 8.70 -1.16
C THR A 38 -7.37 9.35 -0.09
N LEU A 39 -6.83 10.35 0.63
CA LEU A 39 -7.59 11.10 1.63
C LEU A 39 -8.88 11.69 1.02
N LYS A 40 -8.81 12.15 -0.23
CA LYS A 40 -9.95 12.66 -0.99
C LYS A 40 -11.06 11.62 -1.16
N GLU A 41 -10.69 10.38 -1.51
CA GLU A 41 -11.64 9.27 -1.62
C GLU A 41 -12.24 8.91 -0.26
N GLU A 42 -11.42 8.88 0.80
CA GLU A 42 -11.87 8.57 2.16
C GLU A 42 -12.86 9.62 2.70
N GLU A 43 -12.58 10.90 2.47
CA GLU A 43 -13.49 12.00 2.81
C GLU A 43 -14.81 11.89 2.06
N MET A 44 -14.78 11.66 0.74
CA MET A 44 -16.01 11.48 -0.04
C MET A 44 -16.78 10.22 0.36
N LEU A 45 -16.09 9.14 0.74
CA LEU A 45 -16.72 7.95 1.27
C LEU A 45 -17.42 8.27 2.59
N LYS A 46 -16.79 9.04 3.49
CA LYS A 46 -17.39 9.43 4.78
C LYS A 46 -18.62 10.32 4.59
N VAL A 47 -18.51 11.37 3.76
CA VAL A 47 -19.63 12.27 3.43
C VAL A 47 -20.78 11.50 2.77
N GLY A 48 -20.46 10.61 1.83
CA GLY A 48 -21.46 9.75 1.19
C GLY A 48 -22.13 8.82 2.19
N VAL A 49 -21.36 8.13 3.04
CA VAL A 49 -21.94 7.26 4.06
C VAL A 49 -22.82 8.03 5.03
N GLU A 50 -22.41 9.19 5.52
CA GLU A 50 -23.20 10.01 6.45
C GLU A 50 -24.51 10.50 5.82
N LYS A 51 -24.44 11.00 4.58
CA LYS A 51 -25.61 11.48 3.83
C LYS A 51 -26.59 10.38 3.48
N PHE A 52 -26.09 9.20 3.10
CA PHE A 52 -26.94 8.06 2.77
C PHE A 52 -27.29 7.20 3.98
N ALA A 53 -26.61 7.30 5.12
CA ALA A 53 -26.94 6.57 6.34
C ALA A 53 -28.32 6.96 6.87
N ALA A 54 -28.67 8.25 6.78
CA ALA A 54 -30.01 8.74 7.13
C ALA A 54 -31.11 8.16 6.23
N GLU A 55 -30.81 7.94 4.95
CA GLU A 55 -31.73 7.34 3.97
C GLU A 55 -31.74 5.80 4.07
N ALA A 56 -30.60 5.21 4.43
CA ALA A 56 -30.33 3.78 4.46
C ALA A 56 -30.86 3.13 5.74
N ASN A 57 -32.19 3.14 5.90
CA ASN A 57 -32.88 2.54 7.04
C ASN A 57 -32.53 1.05 7.27
N LYS A 58 -32.09 0.31 6.23
CA LYS A 58 -31.79 -1.14 6.32
C LYS A 58 -30.54 -1.59 5.56
N ASN A 59 -30.20 -0.95 4.44
CA ASN A 59 -29.05 -1.35 3.62
C ASN A 59 -28.35 -0.13 3.01
N MET A 60 -27.03 -0.06 3.18
CA MET A 60 -26.23 1.06 2.66
C MET A 60 -26.20 1.04 1.12
N PRO A 61 -26.63 2.12 0.44
CA PRO A 61 -26.62 2.20 -1.01
C PRO A 61 -25.22 2.57 -1.52
N TRP A 62 -24.27 1.65 -1.43
CA TRP A 62 -22.89 1.84 -1.91
C TRP A 62 -22.81 2.27 -3.38
N ARG A 63 -23.77 1.83 -4.21
CA ARG A 63 -23.91 2.28 -5.60
C ARG A 63 -24.15 3.79 -5.70
N LYS A 64 -25.06 4.34 -4.88
CA LYS A 64 -25.35 5.79 -4.88
C LYS A 64 -24.16 6.61 -4.38
N ILE A 65 -23.41 6.09 -3.41
CA ILE A 65 -22.17 6.73 -2.93
C ILE A 65 -21.12 6.75 -4.03
N LEU A 66 -20.90 5.62 -4.71
CA LEU A 66 -19.95 5.53 -5.82
C LEU A 66 -20.32 6.50 -6.94
N GLU A 67 -21.61 6.64 -7.25
CA GLU A 67 -22.11 7.55 -8.29
C GLU A 67 -21.93 9.03 -7.91
N MET A 68 -22.22 9.39 -6.65
CA MET A 68 -21.94 10.72 -6.10
C MET A 68 -20.45 11.06 -6.17
N GLY A 69 -19.60 10.10 -5.86
CA GLY A 69 -18.15 10.27 -5.88
C GLY A 69 -17.48 9.83 -7.18
N LYS A 70 -18.19 9.62 -8.29
CA LYS A 70 -17.62 9.04 -9.53
C LYS A 70 -16.45 9.84 -10.09
N LYS A 71 -16.39 11.15 -9.79
CA LYS A 71 -15.28 12.05 -10.17
C LYS A 71 -14.08 11.99 -9.19
N VAL A 72 -14.28 11.47 -7.99
CA VAL A 72 -13.28 11.43 -6.91
C VAL A 72 -12.74 10.01 -6.72
N PHE A 73 -13.62 9.00 -6.79
CA PHE A 73 -13.24 7.59 -6.78
C PHE A 73 -12.56 7.20 -8.08
N HIS A 74 -11.58 6.31 -7.97
CA HIS A 74 -10.97 5.69 -9.14
C HIS A 74 -12.02 4.87 -9.92
N GLU A 75 -11.95 4.87 -11.25
CA GLU A 75 -12.90 4.17 -12.14
C GLU A 75 -13.00 2.66 -11.88
N THR A 76 -11.95 2.08 -11.33
CA THR A 76 -11.88 0.66 -10.98
C THR A 76 -12.52 0.34 -9.62
N ARG A 77 -12.97 1.36 -8.85
CA ARG A 77 -13.61 1.15 -7.55
C ARG A 77 -15.00 0.59 -7.76
N THR A 78 -15.26 -0.53 -7.09
CA THR A 78 -16.59 -1.14 -7.07
C THR A 78 -17.33 -0.77 -5.79
N PRO A 79 -18.68 -0.86 -5.78
CA PRO A 79 -19.45 -0.66 -4.56
C PRO A 79 -19.02 -1.59 -3.41
N ALA A 80 -18.49 -2.78 -3.73
CA ALA A 80 -17.93 -3.71 -2.76
C ALA A 80 -16.64 -3.16 -2.11
N ASP A 81 -15.74 -2.57 -2.90
CA ASP A 81 -14.52 -1.95 -2.38
C ASP A 81 -14.83 -0.84 -1.38
N LEU A 82 -15.87 -0.02 -1.64
CA LEU A 82 -16.31 1.03 -0.73
C LEU A 82 -16.79 0.45 0.61
N LYS A 83 -17.57 -0.63 0.56
CA LYS A 83 -18.03 -1.34 1.76
C LYS A 83 -16.85 -1.90 2.56
N ASP A 84 -15.91 -2.57 1.91
CA ASP A 84 -14.77 -3.17 2.58
C ASP A 84 -13.81 -2.11 3.14
N LYS A 85 -13.61 -1.00 2.42
CA LYS A 85 -12.86 0.13 2.95
C LYS A 85 -13.54 0.74 4.17
N TRP A 86 -14.85 0.97 4.12
CA TRP A 86 -15.60 1.49 5.25
C TRP A 86 -15.48 0.57 6.47
N ARG A 87 -15.63 -0.74 6.27
CA ARG A 87 -15.43 -1.76 7.32
C ARG A 87 -14.03 -1.70 7.94
N ASN A 88 -12.99 -1.54 7.12
CA ASN A 88 -11.62 -1.39 7.61
C ASN A 88 -11.45 -0.09 8.42
N MET A 89 -12.11 1.01 8.03
CA MET A 89 -12.07 2.27 8.78
C MET A 89 -12.80 2.19 10.13
N ILE A 90 -13.97 1.54 10.20
CA ILE A 90 -14.75 1.42 11.44
C ILE A 90 -14.28 0.29 12.36
N GLY A 91 -13.66 -0.77 11.79
CA GLY A 91 -13.22 -1.96 12.53
C GLY A 91 -11.84 -1.83 13.18
N ARG A 92 -11.15 -0.69 13.01
CA ARG A 92 -9.86 -0.36 13.64
C ARG A 92 -10.04 0.31 15.01
N ARG A 93 -11.03 -0.11 15.79
CA ARG A 93 -11.31 0.44 17.12
C ARG A 93 -10.93 -0.53 18.22
#